data_AF-A0A6F9CLZ1-F1
#
_entry.id   AF-A0A6F9CLZ1-F1
#
_cell.length_a   1.000
_cell.length_b   1.000
_cell.length_c   1.000
_cell.angle_alpha   90.00
_cell.angle_beta   90.00
_cell.angle_gamma   90.00
#
_symmetry.space_group_name_H-M   'P 1'
#
loop_
_entity.id
_entity.type
_entity.pdbx_description
1 polymer ?
#
loop_
_entity_poly.entity_id
_entity_poly.type
_entity_poly.pdbx_seq_one_letter_code
_entity_poly.pdbx_strand_id
1 'polypeptide(L)'
;PTVVSFSFDVGNGPVELAVHSATPLNDDQWHRVMAERNVKEAVLQLDLNYREALPAAPQGHTRLELFSQLYVGAAGGQRGFLGCIRSLRMNGVTLDLEERAKVTIG
;
A
#
# COMPACT_ATOMS: atom_id res chain seq x y z
N PRO A 1 -0.29 16.57 0.34
CA PRO A 1 -0.04 15.52 1.35
C PRO A 1 1.46 15.22 1.48
N THR A 2 1.94 14.94 2.69
CA THR A 2 3.35 14.61 3.01
C THR A 2 3.47 13.25 3.71
N VAL A 3 2.38 12.48 3.75
CA VAL A 3 2.28 11.24 4.52
C VAL A 3 1.75 10.15 3.61
N VAL A 4 2.36 8.97 3.70
CA VAL A 4 1.86 7.72 3.15
C VAL A 4 1.64 6.77 4.31
N SER A 5 0.46 6.13 4.38
CA SER A 5 0.18 5.11 5.38
C SER A 5 -0.08 3.74 4.77
N PHE A 6 0.24 2.70 5.54
CA PHE A 6 -0.02 1.30 5.23
C PHE A 6 -0.75 0.68 6.41
N SER A 7 -2.00 0.27 6.17
CA SER A 7 -2.86 -0.33 7.19
C SER A 7 -3.23 -1.77 6.86
N PHE A 8 -3.31 -2.61 7.88
CA PHE A 8 -3.71 -4.01 7.76
C PHE A 8 -4.30 -4.54 9.07
N ASP A 9 -5.10 -5.59 8.98
CA ASP A 9 -5.60 -6.34 10.13
C ASP A 9 -5.51 -7.83 9.82
N VAL A 10 -4.80 -8.57 10.67
CA VAL A 10 -4.62 -10.03 10.55
C VAL A 10 -5.55 -10.82 11.47
N GLY A 11 -6.43 -10.16 12.21
CA GLY A 11 -7.32 -10.74 13.23
C GLY A 11 -6.94 -10.34 14.67
N ASN A 12 -5.88 -9.55 14.85
CA ASN A 12 -5.47 -9.02 16.15
C ASN A 12 -5.87 -7.54 16.33
N GLY A 13 -6.63 -6.98 15.37
CA GLY A 13 -7.01 -5.58 15.30
C GLY A 13 -6.18 -4.79 14.28
N PRO A 14 -6.66 -3.59 13.90
CA PRO A 14 -6.04 -2.79 12.86
C PRO A 14 -4.67 -2.26 13.30
N VAL A 15 -3.72 -2.33 12.39
CA VAL A 15 -2.36 -1.79 12.51
C VAL A 15 -2.16 -0.77 11.40
N GLU A 16 -1.48 0.34 11.71
CA GLU A 16 -1.12 1.37 10.74
C GLU A 16 0.35 1.78 10.91
N LEU A 17 1.08 1.85 9.80
CA LEU A 17 2.40 2.47 9.71
C LEU A 17 2.28 3.71 8.83
N ALA A 18 3.00 4.78 9.16
CA ALA A 18 2.99 6.00 8.36
C ALA A 18 4.40 6.55 8.20
N VAL A 19 4.81 6.84 6.96
CA VAL A 19 6.08 7.54 6.66
C VAL A 19 5.79 8.98 6.32
N HIS A 20 6.63 9.89 6.82
CA HIS A 20 6.53 11.33 6.61
C HIS A 20 7.68 11.80 5.71
N SER A 21 7.34 12.37 4.54
CA SER A 21 8.32 13.04 3.68
C SER A 21 8.59 14.47 4.16
N ALA A 22 9.76 15.00 3.83
CA ALA A 22 10.09 16.40 4.11
C ALA A 22 9.38 17.36 3.14
N THR A 23 9.03 16.90 1.94
CA THR A 23 8.38 17.67 0.88
C THR A 23 6.99 17.10 0.56
N PRO A 24 6.07 17.92 0.02
CA PRO A 24 4.79 17.41 -0.48
C PRO A 24 4.97 16.35 -1.57
N LEU A 25 4.13 15.32 -1.55
CA LEU A 25 4.13 14.19 -2.49
C LEU A 25 3.17 14.39 -3.68
N ASN A 26 2.46 15.51 -3.69
CA ASN A 26 1.57 15.92 -4.77
C ASN A 26 2.23 17.02 -5.62
N ASP A 27 3.48 16.78 -5.99
CA ASP A 27 4.38 17.70 -6.69
C ASP A 27 4.56 17.36 -8.19
N ASP A 28 3.67 16.49 -8.71
CA ASP A 28 3.71 15.97 -10.08
C ASP A 28 4.98 15.15 -10.43
N GLN A 29 5.69 14.67 -9.39
CA GLN A 29 6.84 13.78 -9.55
C GLN A 29 6.50 12.33 -9.19
N TRP A 30 7.33 11.41 -9.68
CA TRP A 30 7.20 9.99 -9.35
C TRP A 30 7.76 9.70 -7.97
N HIS A 31 6.91 9.20 -7.09
CA HIS A 31 7.31 8.63 -5.80
C HIS A 31 7.23 7.10 -5.81
N ARG A 32 8.20 6.44 -5.15
CA ARG A 32 8.23 4.98 -5.01
C ARG A 32 7.81 4.59 -3.60
N VAL A 33 6.67 3.89 -3.50
CA VAL A 33 6.17 3.31 -2.25
C VAL A 33 6.42 1.81 -2.25
N MET A 34 6.99 1.29 -1.16
CA MET A 34 7.13 -0.13 -0.90
C MET A 34 6.56 -0.47 0.47
N ALA A 35 5.59 -1.37 0.49
CA ALA A 35 5.02 -1.91 1.71
C ALA A 35 5.31 -3.41 1.76
N GLU A 36 5.90 -3.87 2.86
CA GLU A 36 6.14 -5.27 3.15
C GLU A 36 5.55 -5.63 4.50
N ARG A 37 4.95 -6.82 4.59
CA ARG A 37 4.58 -7.40 5.88
C ARG A 37 4.92 -8.88 5.88
N ASN A 38 5.69 -9.30 6.86
CA ASN A 38 6.09 -10.69 7.05
C ASN A 38 5.83 -11.12 8.51
N VAL A 39 6.28 -12.32 8.88
CA VAL A 39 6.05 -12.86 10.24
C VAL A 39 6.85 -12.15 11.33
N LYS A 40 7.84 -11.33 10.98
CA LYS A 40 8.73 -10.62 11.91
C LYS A 40 8.33 -9.16 12.06
N GLU A 41 7.99 -8.49 10.97
CA GLU A 41 7.70 -7.06 10.95
C GLU A 41 6.82 -6.65 9.76
N ALA A 42 6.28 -5.43 9.85
CA ALA A 42 5.79 -4.65 8.73
C ALA A 42 6.75 -3.49 8.47
N VAL A 43 6.97 -3.17 7.20
CA VAL A 43 7.88 -2.11 6.75
C VAL A 43 7.18 -1.28 5.69
N LEU A 44 7.26 0.05 5.83
CA LEU A 44 6.83 1.00 4.81
C LEU A 44 8.03 1.86 4.42
N GLN A 45 8.29 1.97 3.12
CA GLN A 45 9.38 2.77 2.58
C GLN A 45 8.88 3.68 1.46
N LEU A 46 9.34 4.93 1.47
CA LEU A 46 9.03 5.97 0.49
C LEU A 46 10.33 6.57 -0.06
N ASP A 47 10.45 6.60 -1.39
CA ASP A 47 11.59 7.14 -2.15
C ASP A 47 12.97 6.64 -1.73
N LEU A 48 13.01 5.41 -1.19
CA LEU A 48 14.18 4.77 -0.59
C LEU A 48 14.74 5.46 0.67
N ASN A 49 14.38 6.73 0.92
CA ASN A 49 14.96 7.58 1.97
C ASN A 49 14.14 7.59 3.26
N TYR A 50 12.83 7.42 3.18
CA TYR A 50 11.94 7.42 4.34
C TYR A 50 11.50 5.99 4.61
N ARG A 51 11.72 5.50 5.83
CA ARG A 51 11.39 4.12 6.22
C ARG A 51 10.83 4.08 7.63
N GLU A 52 9.70 3.40 7.79
CA GLU A 52 9.18 2.99 9.09
C GLU A 52 9.08 1.47 9.16
N ALA A 53 9.27 0.92 10.36
CA ALA A 53 9.13 -0.50 10.61
C ALA A 53 8.46 -0.75 11.95
N LEU A 54 7.57 -1.73 11.98
CA LEU A 54 6.83 -2.13 13.16
C LEU A 54 6.98 -3.65 13.36
N PRO A 55 7.49 -4.11 14.52
CA PRO A 55 7.54 -5.52 14.84
C PRO A 55 6.15 -6.17 14.79
N ALA A 56 6.08 -7.39 14.28
CA ALA A 56 4.86 -8.18 14.32
C ALA A 56 4.51 -8.52 15.79
N ALA A 57 3.22 -8.61 16.08
CA ALA A 57 2.77 -9.03 17.41
C ALA A 57 3.36 -10.41 17.76
N PRO A 58 3.90 -10.60 18.98
CA PRO A 58 4.58 -11.84 19.36
C PRO A 58 3.64 -13.05 19.44
N GLN A 59 2.33 -12.81 19.54
CA GLN A 59 1.28 -13.81 19.57
C GLN A 59 0.10 -13.37 18.70
N GLY A 60 -0.69 -14.34 18.24
CA GLY A 60 -1.89 -14.12 17.46
C GLY A 60 -1.75 -14.56 16.00
N HIS A 61 -2.67 -14.08 15.17
CA HIS A 61 -2.75 -14.48 13.77
C HIS A 61 -1.58 -13.93 12.94
N THR A 62 -0.99 -14.79 12.10
CA THR A 62 0.16 -14.44 11.26
C THR A 62 -0.16 -14.41 9.78
N ARG A 63 -1.30 -14.96 9.35
CA ARG A 63 -1.71 -15.01 7.95
C ARG A 63 -2.82 -13.98 7.71
N LEU A 64 -2.65 -13.16 6.68
CA LEU A 64 -3.68 -12.28 6.17
C LEU A 64 -4.47 -13.04 5.11
N GLU A 65 -5.76 -13.30 5.36
CA GLU A 65 -6.67 -13.85 4.38
C GLU A 65 -7.48 -12.71 3.74
N LEU A 66 -7.37 -12.55 2.43
CA LEU A 66 -8.18 -11.60 1.67
C LEU A 66 -9.12 -12.40 0.76
N PHE A 67 -10.43 -12.22 0.96
CA PHE A 67 -11.47 -12.81 0.11
C PHE A 67 -12.07 -11.79 -0.87
N SER A 68 -11.70 -10.53 -0.73
CA SER A 68 -12.13 -9.45 -1.61
C SER A 68 -11.25 -9.36 -2.87
N GLN A 69 -11.79 -8.68 -3.89
CA GLN A 69 -11.01 -8.30 -5.06
C GLN A 69 -9.98 -7.24 -4.70
N LEU A 70 -8.88 -7.20 -5.45
CA LEU A 70 -7.93 -6.10 -5.40
C LEU A 70 -8.52 -4.88 -6.12
N TYR A 71 -8.54 -3.76 -5.43
CA TYR A 71 -8.89 -2.46 -6.00
C TYR A 71 -7.65 -1.57 -6.08
N VAL A 72 -7.53 -0.82 -7.17
CA VAL A 72 -6.47 0.18 -7.38
C VAL A 72 -7.15 1.51 -7.67
N GLY A 73 -6.72 2.57 -6.99
CA GLY A 73 -7.31 3.90 -7.13
C GLY A 73 -8.47 4.18 -6.19
N ALA A 74 -9.47 3.31 -6.09
CA ALA A 74 -10.59 3.47 -5.16
C ALA A 74 -11.26 2.13 -4.84
N ALA A 75 -11.80 2.00 -3.62
CA ALA A 75 -12.72 0.93 -3.24
C ALA A 75 -13.99 1.54 -2.61
N GLY A 76 -15.15 0.92 -2.84
CA GLY A 76 -16.39 1.23 -2.10
C GLY A 76 -16.95 2.65 -2.28
N GLY A 77 -16.77 3.28 -3.44
CA GLY A 77 -17.37 4.60 -3.75
C GLY A 77 -16.71 5.78 -3.04
N GLN A 78 -15.54 5.59 -2.42
CA GLN A 78 -14.75 6.68 -1.85
C GLN A 78 -14.14 7.56 -2.94
N ARG A 79 -13.74 8.80 -2.59
CA ARG A 79 -12.92 9.64 -3.48
C ARG A 79 -11.66 8.87 -3.85
N GLY A 80 -11.54 8.56 -5.13
CA GLY A 80 -10.41 7.81 -5.65
C GLY A 80 -9.13 8.64 -5.72
N PHE A 81 -8.02 7.92 -5.84
CA PHE A 81 -6.73 8.47 -6.20
C PHE A 81 -6.81 9.13 -7.58
N LEU A 82 -6.51 10.43 -7.63
CA LEU A 82 -6.36 11.18 -8.87
C LEU A 82 -4.87 11.40 -9.12
N GLY A 83 -4.32 10.63 -10.05
CA GLY A 83 -2.91 10.67 -10.40
C GLY A 83 -2.52 9.47 -11.26
N CYS A 84 -1.21 9.24 -11.38
CA CYS A 84 -0.66 8.14 -12.17
C CYS A 84 -0.11 7.04 -11.26
N ILE A 85 -0.45 5.78 -11.55
CA ILE A 85 0.15 4.60 -10.90
C ILE A 85 0.84 3.78 -11.98
N ARG A 86 2.08 3.36 -11.73
CA ARG A 86 2.84 2.48 -12.64
C ARG A 86 3.58 1.40 -11.87
N SER A 87 4.00 0.36 -12.57
CA SER A 87 4.88 -0.68 -12.05
C SER A 87 4.38 -1.35 -10.75
N LEU A 88 3.06 -1.52 -10.62
CA LEU A 88 2.48 -2.17 -9.45
C LEU A 88 2.91 -3.64 -9.40
N ARG A 89 3.58 -4.01 -8.32
CA ARG A 89 3.97 -5.38 -8.01
C ARG A 89 3.39 -5.77 -6.66
N MET A 90 2.79 -6.95 -6.59
CA MET A 90 2.19 -7.48 -5.37
C MET A 90 2.62 -8.94 -5.20
N ASN A 91 3.22 -9.25 -4.03
CA ASN A 91 3.68 -10.61 -3.70
C ASN A 91 4.52 -11.26 -4.81
N GLY A 92 5.42 -10.48 -5.44
CA GLY A 92 6.29 -10.93 -6.52
C GLY A 92 5.67 -10.90 -7.92
N VAL A 93 4.35 -10.71 -8.05
CA VAL A 93 3.64 -10.66 -9.33
C VAL A 93 3.50 -9.22 -9.79
N THR A 94 3.96 -8.91 -11.01
CA THR A 94 3.68 -7.63 -11.66
C THR A 94 2.26 -7.67 -12.22
N LEU A 95 1.46 -6.66 -11.88
CA LEU A 95 0.08 -6.54 -12.34
C LEU A 95 0.04 -5.61 -13.55
N ASP A 96 -0.54 -6.10 -14.65
CA ASP A 96 -0.82 -5.27 -15.82
C ASP A 96 -2.02 -4.37 -15.53
N LEU A 97 -1.74 -3.10 -15.21
CA LEU A 97 -2.76 -2.10 -14.93
C LEU A 97 -3.44 -1.59 -16.20
N GLU A 98 -2.74 -1.62 -17.34
CA GLU A 98 -3.28 -1.10 -18.60
C GLU A 98 -4.38 -2.04 -19.13
N GLU A 99 -4.10 -3.34 -19.19
CA GLU A 99 -5.08 -4.32 -19.63
C GLU A 99 -6.29 -4.39 -18.69
N ARG A 100 -6.07 -4.23 -17.37
CA ARG A 100 -7.17 -4.15 -16.39
C ARG A 100 -8.01 -2.89 -16.53
N ALA A 101 -7.40 -1.75 -16.86
CA ALA A 101 -8.12 -0.50 -17.07
C ALA A 101 -9.04 -0.57 -18.30
N LYS A 102 -8.66 -1.28 -19.37
CA LYS A 102 -9.47 -1.44 -20.59
C LYS A 102 -10.83 -2.11 -20.36
N VAL A 103 -10.92 -2.99 -19.36
CA VAL A 103 -12.13 -3.77 -19.06
C VAL A 103 -12.94 -3.23 -17.88
N THR A 104 -12.44 -2.20 -17.18
CA THR A 104 -13.11 -1.61 -16.02
C THR A 104 -14.02 -0.47 -16.49
N ILE A 105 -15.29 -0.50 -16.10
CA ILE A 105 -16.21 0.61 -16.34
C ILE A 105 -15.88 1.69 -15.31
N GLY A 106 -15.42 2.85 -15.78
CA GLY A 106 -15.16 4.03 -14.96
C GLY A 106 -16.42 4.70 -14.45
#